data_AF-A0A7J2UZ51-F1
#
_entry.id   AF-A0A7J2UZ51-F1
#
_cell.length_a   1.000
_cell.length_b   1.000
_cell.length_c   1.000
_cell.angle_alpha   90.00
_cell.angle_beta   90.00
_cell.angle_gamma   90.00
#
_symmetry.space_group_name_H-M   'P 1'
#
loop_
_entity.id
_entity.type
_entity.pdbx_description
1 polymer ?
#
loop_
_entity_poly.entity_id
_entity_poly.type
_entity_poly.pdbx_seq_one_letter_code
_entity_poly.pdbx_strand_id
1 'polypeptide(L)'
;MPIGKRELASYLLLYSSGREVISMDHAREILELILPRRAVRSVIRILAKSGFIGLNNKEIRIHKPEEAMGNYLSQYIKSRIERNAKSRHIPYRIEKVRDNIEKIYIDGVKCGEKINIGGRIEIICKTNTNE
;
A
#
# COMPACT_ATOMS: atom_id res chain seq x y z
N MET A 1 7.45 1.40 -7.68
CA MET A 1 8.00 2.74 -7.40
C MET A 1 7.45 3.18 -6.06
N PRO A 2 8.27 3.73 -5.16
CA PRO A 2 7.76 4.30 -3.93
C PRO A 2 6.87 5.51 -4.25
N ILE A 3 5.78 5.66 -3.50
CA ILE A 3 4.92 6.84 -3.57
C ILE A 3 5.63 7.98 -2.80
N GLY A 4 5.80 9.13 -3.44
CA GLY A 4 6.42 10.31 -2.82
C GLY A 4 5.39 11.32 -2.34
N LYS A 5 5.86 12.41 -1.73
CA LYS A 5 5.01 13.54 -1.31
C LYS A 5 4.19 14.11 -2.46
N ARG A 6 4.80 14.17 -3.66
CA ARG A 6 4.15 14.65 -4.89
C ARG A 6 2.93 13.81 -5.23
N GLU A 7 3.09 12.49 -5.30
CA GLU A 7 2.00 11.57 -5.64
C GLU A 7 0.92 11.57 -4.55
N LEU A 8 1.29 11.59 -3.27
CA LEU A 8 0.33 11.65 -2.16
C LEU A 8 -0.50 12.95 -2.18
N ALA A 9 0.13 14.10 -2.45
CA ALA A 9 -0.57 15.37 -2.60
C ALA A 9 -1.53 15.35 -3.80
N SER A 10 -1.09 14.78 -4.93
CA SER A 10 -1.94 14.57 -6.11
C SER A 10 -3.13 13.67 -5.83
N TYR A 11 -2.92 12.56 -5.10
CA TYR A 11 -4.02 11.68 -4.67
C TYR A 11 -5.02 12.43 -3.79
N LEU A 12 -4.54 13.18 -2.79
CA LEU A 12 -5.40 13.94 -1.88
C LEU A 12 -6.23 14.97 -2.64
N LEU A 13 -5.64 15.65 -3.62
CA LEU A 13 -6.35 16.63 -4.46
C LEU A 13 -7.46 15.96 -5.30
N LEU A 14 -7.16 14.82 -5.91
CA LEU A 14 -8.17 14.03 -6.64
C LEU A 14 -9.30 13.58 -5.71
N TYR A 15 -8.96 13.03 -4.54
CA TYR A 15 -9.95 12.56 -3.56
C TYR A 15 -10.83 13.71 -3.03
N SER A 16 -10.24 14.90 -2.86
CA SER A 16 -10.95 16.10 -2.41
C SER A 16 -11.97 16.63 -3.42
N SER A 17 -11.99 16.11 -4.66
CA SER A 17 -13.08 16.40 -5.61
C SER A 17 -14.45 15.89 -5.14
N GLY A 18 -14.48 15.02 -4.12
CA GLY A 18 -15.70 14.42 -3.57
C GLY A 18 -16.35 13.38 -4.48
N ARG A 19 -15.70 13.05 -5.61
CA ARG A 19 -16.20 12.07 -6.59
C ARG A 19 -15.40 10.79 -6.49
N GLU A 20 -16.11 9.66 -6.41
CA GLU A 20 -15.46 8.33 -6.46
C GLU A 20 -14.93 8.02 -7.86
N VAL A 21 -15.61 8.50 -8.91
CA VAL A 21 -15.23 8.29 -10.31
C VAL A 21 -15.21 9.63 -11.03
N ILE A 22 -14.13 9.90 -11.77
CA ILE A 22 -13.97 11.11 -12.58
C ILE A 22 -13.43 10.75 -13.96
N SER A 23 -13.70 11.59 -14.96
CA SER A 23 -13.12 11.41 -16.30
C SER A 23 -11.61 11.64 -16.27
N MET A 24 -10.91 11.00 -17.20
CA MET A 24 -9.45 11.15 -17.35
C MET A 24 -9.03 12.60 -17.60
N ASP A 25 -9.81 13.33 -18.40
CA ASP A 25 -9.49 14.72 -18.74
C ASP A 25 -9.70 15.65 -17.53
N HIS A 26 -10.79 15.46 -16.78
CA HIS A 26 -11.01 16.22 -15.55
C HIS A 26 -9.94 15.93 -14.49
N ALA A 27 -9.51 14.67 -14.36
CA ALA A 27 -8.40 14.33 -13.47
C ALA A 27 -7.10 15.02 -13.88
N ARG A 28 -6.83 15.16 -15.19
CA ARG A 28 -5.64 15.88 -15.68
C ARG A 28 -5.72 17.35 -15.33
N GLU A 29 -6.85 18.00 -15.59
CA GLU A 29 -7.08 19.41 -15.24
C GLU A 29 -6.80 19.68 -13.76
N ILE A 30 -7.36 18.85 -12.86
CA ILE A 30 -7.14 18.95 -11.42
C ILE A 30 -5.64 18.81 -11.09
N LEU A 31 -4.97 17.81 -11.66
CA LEU A 31 -3.56 17.57 -11.36
C LEU A 31 -2.63 18.63 -11.93
N GLU A 32 -2.98 19.26 -13.05
CA GLU A 32 -2.22 20.35 -13.66
C GLU A 32 -2.20 21.63 -12.79
N LEU A 33 -3.08 21.74 -11.79
CA LEU A 33 -3.05 22.83 -10.79
C LEU A 33 -1.75 22.82 -9.95
N ILE A 34 -1.18 21.64 -9.70
CA ILE A 34 0.00 21.49 -8.83
C ILE A 34 1.18 20.80 -9.53
N LEU A 35 1.00 20.33 -10.77
CA LEU A 35 2.00 19.63 -11.55
C LEU A 35 2.16 20.25 -12.94
N PRO A 36 3.37 20.26 -13.51
CA PRO A 36 3.51 20.51 -14.93
C PRO A 36 2.86 19.38 -15.73
N ARG A 37 2.20 19.69 -16.85
CA ARG A 37 1.50 18.74 -17.73
C ARG A 37 2.28 17.46 -18.05
N ARG A 38 3.60 17.58 -18.26
CA ARG A 38 4.51 16.43 -18.50
C ARG A 38 4.57 15.41 -17.35
N ALA A 39 4.35 15.85 -16.11
CA ALA A 39 4.43 15.01 -14.92
C ALA A 39 3.10 14.29 -14.61
N VAL A 40 1.96 14.83 -15.04
CA VAL A 40 0.62 14.30 -14.73
C VAL A 40 0.46 12.83 -15.12
N ARG A 41 0.83 12.48 -16.36
CA ARG A 41 0.77 11.09 -16.85
C ARG A 41 1.61 10.15 -15.96
N SER A 42 2.76 10.61 -15.49
CA SER A 42 3.64 9.81 -14.65
C SER A 42 3.02 9.58 -13.26
N VAL A 43 2.41 10.61 -12.68
CA VAL A 43 1.76 10.55 -11.36
C VAL A 43 0.53 9.64 -11.39
N ILE A 44 -0.37 9.80 -12.37
CA ILE A 44 -1.54 8.93 -12.56
C ILE A 44 -1.11 7.46 -12.61
N ARG A 45 -0.09 7.15 -13.43
CA ARG A 45 0.44 5.79 -13.55
C ARG A 45 1.02 5.27 -12.23
N ILE A 46 1.72 6.10 -11.45
CA ILE A 46 2.29 5.70 -10.16
C ILE A 46 1.17 5.44 -9.14
N LEU A 47 0.17 6.31 -9.06
CA LEU A 47 -0.99 6.14 -8.20
C LEU A 47 -1.76 4.86 -8.54
N ALA A 48 -1.97 4.58 -9.82
CA ALA A 48 -2.63 3.38 -10.29
C ALA A 48 -1.86 2.11 -9.90
N LYS A 49 -0.55 2.08 -10.18
CA LYS A 49 0.32 0.97 -9.78
C LYS A 49 0.41 0.78 -8.27
N SER A 50 0.19 1.84 -7.50
CA SER A 50 0.24 1.80 -6.03
C SER A 50 -1.11 1.47 -5.41
N GLY A 51 -2.18 1.31 -6.21
CA GLY A 51 -3.51 0.95 -5.73
C GLY A 51 -4.33 2.10 -5.15
N PHE A 52 -3.89 3.35 -5.33
CA PHE A 52 -4.63 4.53 -4.86
C PHE A 52 -5.78 4.91 -5.80
N ILE A 53 -5.65 4.54 -7.07
CA ILE A 53 -6.68 4.74 -8.09
C ILE A 53 -6.80 3.50 -8.99
N GLY A 54 -7.99 3.26 -9.54
CA GLY A 54 -8.24 2.35 -10.64
C GLY A 54 -8.29 3.10 -11.97
N LEU A 55 -7.69 2.52 -13.02
CA LEU A 55 -7.76 3.08 -14.37
C LEU A 55 -8.76 2.28 -15.20
N ASN A 56 -9.69 2.98 -15.82
CA ASN A 56 -10.51 2.47 -16.92
C ASN A 56 -10.32 3.39 -18.14
N ASN A 57 -10.64 2.93 -19.35
CA ASN A 57 -10.22 3.59 -20.60
C ASN A 57 -10.52 5.11 -20.67
N LYS A 58 -11.59 5.59 -20.02
CA LYS A 58 -11.97 7.01 -19.99
C LYS A 58 -12.09 7.61 -18.58
N GLU A 59 -11.88 6.81 -17.54
CA GLU A 59 -12.25 7.17 -16.16
C GLU A 59 -11.19 6.72 -15.16
N ILE A 60 -11.09 7.47 -14.07
CA ILE A 60 -10.34 7.11 -12.87
C ILE A 60 -11.33 6.85 -11.76
N ARG A 61 -11.22 5.67 -11.14
CA ARG A 61 -11.83 5.40 -9.83
C ARG A 61 -10.84 5.77 -8.73
N ILE A 62 -11.25 6.58 -7.79
CA ILE A 62 -10.43 7.01 -6.66
C ILE A 62 -10.79 6.12 -5.47
N HIS A 63 -9.82 5.36 -4.95
CA HIS A 63 -10.06 4.50 -3.78
C HIS A 63 -10.01 5.31 -2.49
N LYS A 64 -10.72 4.82 -1.46
CA LYS A 64 -10.74 5.46 -0.14
C LYS A 64 -9.35 5.46 0.51
N PRO A 65 -8.96 6.52 1.25
CA PRO A 65 -7.63 6.63 1.84
C PRO A 65 -7.27 5.46 2.75
N GLU A 66 -8.21 5.01 3.57
CA GLU A 66 -8.02 3.93 4.53
C GLU A 66 -7.69 2.61 3.81
N GLU A 67 -8.38 2.36 2.69
CA GLU A 67 -8.16 1.16 1.89
C GLU A 67 -6.85 1.23 1.10
N ALA A 68 -6.65 2.33 0.37
CA ALA A 68 -5.47 2.53 -0.47
C ALA A 68 -4.17 2.53 0.34
N MET A 69 -4.13 3.30 1.44
CA MET A 69 -2.98 3.34 2.33
C MET A 69 -2.79 2.01 3.05
N GLY A 70 -3.87 1.40 3.54
CA GLY A 70 -3.83 0.09 4.20
C GLY A 70 -3.21 -0.97 3.29
N ASN A 71 -3.66 -1.05 2.04
CA ASN A 71 -3.11 -1.96 1.03
C ASN A 71 -1.62 -1.68 0.76
N TYR A 72 -1.29 -0.41 0.48
CA TYR A 72 0.06 0.00 0.10
C TYR A 72 1.08 -0.26 1.23
N LEU A 73 0.75 0.18 2.45
CA LEU A 73 1.65 0.08 3.60
C LEU A 73 1.77 -1.35 4.11
N SER A 74 0.72 -2.17 4.03
CA SER A 74 0.80 -3.60 4.37
C SER A 74 1.85 -4.30 3.51
N GLN A 75 1.81 -4.11 2.19
CA GLN A 75 2.80 -4.70 1.27
C GLN A 75 4.22 -4.18 1.53
N TYR A 76 4.35 -2.89 1.86
CA TYR A 76 5.64 -2.30 2.25
C TYR A 76 6.18 -2.94 3.54
N ILE A 77 5.35 -3.06 4.59
CA ILE A 77 5.74 -3.63 5.88
C ILE A 77 6.17 -5.09 5.71
N LYS A 78 5.39 -5.91 4.99
CA LYS A 78 5.78 -7.28 4.63
C LYS A 78 7.17 -7.32 4.00
N SER A 79 7.36 -6.53 2.95
CA SER A 79 8.64 -6.45 2.23
C SER A 79 9.81 -6.00 3.13
N ARG A 80 9.55 -5.21 4.17
CA ARG A 80 10.57 -4.79 5.15
C ARG A 80 10.87 -5.90 6.15
N ILE A 81 9.85 -6.61 6.63
CA ILE A 81 10.00 -7.76 7.51
C ILE A 81 10.85 -8.83 6.83
N GLU A 82 10.50 -9.22 5.60
CA GLU A 82 11.26 -10.23 4.84
C GLU A 82 12.73 -9.86 4.66
N ARG A 83 13.01 -8.61 4.28
CA ARG A 83 14.38 -8.11 4.12
C ARG A 83 15.16 -8.15 5.43
N ASN A 84 14.54 -7.71 6.52
CA ASN A 84 15.18 -7.71 7.84
C ASN A 84 15.42 -9.14 8.36
N ALA A 85 14.46 -10.06 8.18
CA ALA A 85 14.60 -11.45 8.59
C ALA A 85 15.74 -12.13 7.81
N LYS A 86 15.77 -11.98 6.47
CA LYS A 86 16.86 -12.49 5.63
C LYS A 86 18.22 -11.95 6.04
N SER A 87 18.33 -10.63 6.23
CA SER A 87 19.59 -9.98 6.60
C SER A 87 20.12 -10.41 7.97
N ARG A 88 19.24 -10.84 8.87
CA ARG A 88 19.58 -11.27 10.23
C ARG A 88 19.59 -12.78 10.39
N HIS A 89 19.44 -13.54 9.29
CA HIS A 89 19.30 -15.00 9.30
C HIS A 89 18.21 -15.50 10.27
N ILE A 90 17.13 -14.73 10.42
CA ILE A 90 15.98 -15.10 11.24
C ILE A 90 15.06 -15.98 10.39
N PRO A 91 14.76 -17.22 10.81
CA PRO A 91 13.79 -18.06 10.12
C PRO A 91 12.41 -17.40 10.10
N TYR A 92 11.78 -17.40 8.92
CA TYR A 92 10.44 -16.85 8.77
C TYR A 92 9.66 -17.65 7.71
N ARG A 93 8.33 -17.65 7.84
CA ARG A 93 7.41 -18.28 6.89
C ARG A 93 6.24 -17.36 6.60
N ILE A 94 5.82 -17.30 5.34
CA ILE A 94 4.64 -16.54 4.93
C ILE A 94 3.61 -17.52 4.40
N GLU A 95 2.39 -17.45 4.92
CA GLU A 95 1.24 -18.22 4.48
C GLU A 95 0.14 -17.29 3.97
N LYS A 96 -0.44 -17.62 2.82
CA LYS A 96 -1.70 -17.00 2.38
C LYS A 96 -2.86 -17.76 2.99
N VAL A 97 -3.74 -17.03 3.66
CA VAL A 97 -4.95 -17.56 4.31
C VAL A 97 -6.17 -17.08 3.52
N ARG A 98 -7.35 -17.62 3.84
CA ARG A 98 -8.62 -17.17 3.25
C ARG A 98 -8.78 -15.65 3.40
N ASP A 99 -9.49 -15.05 2.45
CA ASP A 99 -9.79 -13.61 2.38
C ASP A 99 -8.58 -12.69 2.13
N ASN A 100 -7.56 -13.18 1.41
CA ASN A 100 -6.33 -12.45 1.07
C ASN A 100 -5.48 -12.00 2.29
N ILE A 101 -5.72 -12.59 3.47
CA ILE A 101 -4.92 -12.32 4.66
C ILE A 101 -3.59 -13.09 4.57
N GLU A 102 -2.48 -12.40 4.80
CA GLU A 102 -1.16 -13.02 4.86
C GLU A 102 -0.70 -13.17 6.31
N LYS A 103 -0.37 -14.40 6.72
CA LYS A 103 0.24 -14.68 8.03
C LYS A 103 1.74 -14.73 7.89
N ILE A 104 2.44 -13.92 8.68
CA ILE A 104 3.91 -13.91 8.72
C ILE A 104 4.35 -14.48 10.06
N TYR A 105 4.96 -15.67 10.02
CA TYR A 105 5.57 -16.31 11.18
C TYR A 105 7.05 -15.94 11.23
N ILE A 106 7.52 -15.47 12.39
CA ILE A 106 8.91 -15.11 12.63
C ILE A 106 9.40 -15.84 13.87
N ASP A 107 10.43 -16.68 13.72
CA ASP A 107 10.97 -17.46 14.83
C ASP A 107 12.09 -16.70 15.54
N GLY A 108 12.28 -16.95 16.85
CA GLY A 108 13.37 -16.35 17.63
C GLY A 108 13.21 -14.85 17.93
N VAL A 109 12.01 -14.29 17.74
CA VAL A 109 11.70 -12.88 18.04
C VAL A 109 10.57 -12.82 19.07
N LYS A 110 10.75 -12.03 20.14
CA LYS A 110 9.65 -11.65 21.05
C LYS A 110 8.91 -10.46 20.45
N CYS A 111 7.63 -10.61 20.12
CA CYS A 111 6.78 -9.48 19.75
C CYS A 111 5.56 -9.27 20.66
N GLY A 112 5.52 -9.93 21.82
CA GLY A 112 4.47 -9.76 22.82
C GLY A 112 3.15 -10.39 22.38
N GLU A 113 2.40 -9.69 21.52
CA GLU A 113 1.10 -10.10 21.00
C GLU A 113 1.10 -10.23 19.48
N LYS A 114 0.05 -10.84 18.93
CA LYS A 114 -0.16 -10.90 17.48
C LYS A 114 -0.42 -9.49 16.96
N ILE A 115 0.31 -9.08 15.92
CA ILE A 115 0.14 -7.75 15.31
C ILE A 115 -0.75 -7.90 14.08
N ASN A 116 -1.90 -7.23 14.07
CA ASN A 116 -2.80 -7.18 12.91
C ASN A 116 -2.66 -5.82 12.21
N ILE A 117 -2.28 -5.84 10.94
CA ILE A 117 -2.14 -4.64 10.10
C ILE A 117 -3.37 -4.56 9.20
N GLY A 118 -4.34 -3.76 9.62
CA GLY A 118 -5.49 -3.36 8.81
C GLY A 118 -6.29 -4.54 8.24
N GLY A 119 -6.39 -5.65 8.97
CA GLY A 119 -7.12 -6.86 8.59
C GLY A 119 -6.46 -7.69 7.48
N ARG A 120 -5.23 -7.35 7.07
CA ARG A 120 -4.59 -7.90 5.86
C ARG A 120 -3.34 -8.71 6.14
N ILE A 121 -2.59 -8.34 7.18
CA ILE A 121 -1.40 -9.06 7.61
C ILE A 121 -1.53 -9.37 9.09
N GLU A 122 -1.32 -10.62 9.46
CA GLU A 122 -1.18 -11.04 10.85
C GLU A 122 0.26 -11.50 11.07
N ILE A 123 0.97 -10.82 11.97
CA ILE A 123 2.35 -11.16 12.33
C ILE A 123 2.31 -11.96 13.63
N ILE A 124 2.94 -13.15 13.59
CA ILE A 124 2.99 -14.09 14.70
C ILE A 124 4.47 -14.38 14.96
N CYS A 125 5.01 -13.92 16.09
CA CYS A 125 6.36 -14.29 16.47
C CYS A 125 6.35 -15.46 17.43
N LYS A 126 7.15 -16.46 17.13
CA LYS A 126 7.39 -17.60 18.01
C LYS A 126 8.72 -17.36 18.71
N THR A 127 8.72 -17.45 20.03
CA THR A 127 9.96 -17.72 20.74
C THR A 127 10.12 -19.23 20.78
N ASN A 128 11.32 -19.73 20.52
CA ASN A 128 11.66 -21.09 20.90
C ASN A 128 11.70 -21.11 22.43
N THR A 129 10.55 -21.27 23.07
CA THR A 129 10.46 -21.68 24.46
C THR A 129 10.85 -23.16 24.50
N ASN A 130 12.16 -23.41 24.54
CA ASN A 130 12.68 -24.50 25.34
C ASN A 130 12.81 -23.93 26.76
N GLU A 131 11.71 -23.92 27.50
CA GLU A 131 11.75 -23.93 28.97
C GLU A 131 11.53 -25.37 29.43
#